data_AF-A0A2P6QFY9-F1
#
_entry.id   AF-A0A2P6QFY9-F1
#
_cell.length_a   1.000
_cell.length_b   1.000
_cell.length_c   1.000
_cell.angle_alpha   90.00
_cell.angle_beta   90.00
_cell.angle_gamma   90.00
#
_symmetry.space_group_name_H-M   'P 1'
#
loop_
_entity.id
_entity.type
_entity.pdbx_description
1 polymer ?
#
loop_
_entity_poly.entity_id
_entity_poly.type
_entity_poly.pdbx_seq_one_letter_code
_entity_poly.pdbx_strand_id
1 'polypeptide(L)'
;MEWYSGSLLGHADAILAKAAKILKKYQEDKQTSILLVAKIGGIYWWYQTVAHPAELTAGYYNTALRDGYDPVASIFSRHGAALHVSCLEMMDGETPESYLCSPEGLLQQLWSVSKKRIIHLIGRNTNERFDRVSLWQIHDNCYHSQAEVVRSFTYFRMNDKIFRAENWSNFVPFVKKMSTSW
;
A
#
# COMPACT_ATOMS: atom_id res chain seq x y z
N MET A 1 5.32 11.63 -20.72
CA MET A 1 4.96 10.59 -19.72
C MET A 1 3.54 10.06 -19.90
N GLU A 2 2.57 10.83 -20.43
CA GLU A 2 1.17 10.40 -20.60
C GLU A 2 0.98 9.04 -21.29
N TRP A 3 1.62 8.79 -22.44
CA TRP A 3 1.50 7.51 -23.15
C TRP A 3 2.00 6.32 -22.31
N TYR A 4 3.11 6.49 -21.60
CA TYR A 4 3.74 5.43 -20.84
C TYR A 4 2.90 5.05 -19.61
N SER A 5 2.50 6.05 -18.81
CA SER A 5 1.60 5.81 -17.67
C SER A 5 0.20 5.36 -18.12
N GLY A 6 -0.29 5.91 -19.23
CA GLY A 6 -1.56 5.52 -19.83
C GLY A 6 -1.60 4.05 -20.27
N SER A 7 -0.48 3.51 -20.73
CA SER A 7 -0.34 2.10 -21.08
C SER A 7 -0.47 1.19 -19.84
N LEU A 8 0.15 1.57 -18.72
CA LEU A 8 0.01 0.86 -17.45
C LEU A 8 -1.44 0.91 -16.92
N LEU A 9 -2.09 2.07 -17.03
CA LEU A 9 -3.50 2.25 -16.67
C LEU A 9 -4.43 1.38 -17.52
N GLY A 10 -4.25 1.37 -18.85
CA GLY A 10 -5.02 0.53 -19.76
C GLY A 10 -4.83 -0.96 -19.49
N HIS A 11 -3.60 -1.38 -19.14
CA HIS A 11 -3.32 -2.75 -18.71
C HIS A 11 -4.10 -3.12 -17.44
N ALA A 12 -4.02 -2.28 -16.39
CA ALA A 12 -4.74 -2.51 -15.14
C ALA A 12 -6.25 -2.60 -15.35
N ASP A 13 -6.81 -1.71 -16.18
CA ASP A 13 -8.24 -1.71 -16.52
C ASP A 13 -8.70 -3.02 -17.16
N ALA A 14 -7.94 -3.50 -18.17
CA ALA A 14 -8.28 -4.72 -18.89
C ALA A 14 -8.19 -5.98 -18.02
N ILE A 15 -7.20 -6.07 -17.13
CA ILE A 15 -7.01 -7.22 -16.24
C ILE A 15 -8.06 -7.22 -15.12
N LEU A 16 -8.28 -6.07 -14.47
CA LEU A 16 -9.24 -5.96 -13.38
C LEU A 16 -10.68 -6.20 -13.86
N ALA A 17 -11.04 -5.74 -15.06
CA ALA A 17 -12.34 -6.04 -15.66
C ALA A 17 -12.61 -7.55 -15.78
N LYS A 18 -11.60 -8.31 -16.25
CA LYS A 18 -11.69 -9.78 -16.37
C LYS A 18 -11.76 -10.45 -15.00
N ALA A 19 -10.90 -10.04 -14.07
CA ALA A 19 -10.86 -10.59 -12.72
C ALA A 19 -12.19 -10.34 -11.97
N ALA A 20 -12.69 -9.10 -11.99
CA ALA A 20 -13.97 -8.75 -11.39
C ALA A 20 -15.12 -9.57 -11.98
N LYS A 21 -15.16 -9.76 -13.31
CA LYS A 21 -16.18 -10.62 -13.96
C LYS A 21 -16.12 -12.07 -13.48
N ILE A 22 -14.92 -12.64 -13.33
CA ILE A 22 -14.76 -14.02 -12.84
C ILE A 22 -15.18 -14.13 -11.38
N LEU A 23 -14.88 -13.11 -10.56
CA LEU A 23 -15.17 -13.13 -9.12
C LEU A 23 -16.65 -12.89 -8.79
N LYS A 24 -17.40 -12.19 -9.66
CA LYS A 24 -18.85 -11.96 -9.47
C LYS A 24 -19.63 -13.24 -9.21
N LYS A 25 -19.35 -14.34 -9.93
CA LYS A 25 -20.05 -15.62 -9.76
C LYS A 25 -19.90 -16.22 -8.36
N TYR A 26 -18.81 -15.90 -7.65
CA TYR A 26 -18.56 -16.41 -6.29
C TYR A 26 -19.19 -15.52 -5.21
N GLN A 27 -19.61 -14.30 -5.57
CA GLN A 27 -20.28 -13.38 -4.64
C GLN A 27 -21.80 -13.61 -4.59
N GLU A 28 -22.37 -14.28 -5.61
CA GLU A 28 -23.80 -14.59 -5.71
C GLU A 28 -24.24 -15.62 -4.65
N ASP A 29 -23.38 -16.57 -4.29
CA ASP A 29 -23.69 -17.65 -3.33
C ASP A 29 -23.70 -17.20 -1.84
N LYS A 30 -23.46 -15.91 -1.55
CA LYS A 30 -23.48 -15.24 -0.22
C LYS A 30 -22.69 -15.89 0.93
N GLN A 31 -22.11 -17.08 0.75
CA GLN A 31 -21.32 -17.78 1.78
C GLN A 31 -19.86 -17.33 1.82
N THR A 32 -19.31 -16.82 0.72
CA THR A 32 -17.90 -16.38 0.67
C THR A 32 -17.78 -14.97 0.10
N SER A 33 -17.28 -14.03 0.90
CA SER A 33 -16.90 -12.70 0.41
C SER A 33 -15.47 -12.73 -0.10
N ILE A 34 -15.28 -12.46 -1.39
CA ILE A 34 -13.95 -12.33 -2.00
C ILE A 34 -13.69 -10.85 -2.32
N LEU A 35 -12.55 -10.34 -1.85
CA LEU A 35 -12.06 -9.01 -2.17
C LEU A 35 -11.00 -9.10 -3.27
N LEU A 36 -11.23 -8.44 -4.40
CA LEU A 36 -10.21 -8.25 -5.42
C LEU A 36 -9.22 -7.20 -4.91
N VAL A 37 -7.91 -7.49 -4.99
CA VAL A 37 -6.87 -6.59 -4.50
C VAL A 37 -5.84 -6.38 -5.60
N ALA A 38 -5.52 -5.12 -5.89
CA ALA A 38 -4.48 -4.73 -6.83
C ALA A 38 -3.28 -4.15 -6.07
N LYS A 39 -2.08 -4.64 -6.39
CA LYS A 39 -0.83 -4.21 -5.75
C LYS A 39 -0.09 -3.22 -6.65
N ILE A 40 0.35 -2.13 -6.05
CA ILE A 40 1.25 -1.14 -6.68
C ILE A 40 2.66 -1.25 -6.08
N GLY A 41 3.65 -0.71 -6.78
CA GLY A 41 4.99 -0.53 -6.24
C GLY A 41 5.03 0.66 -5.27
N GLY A 42 5.63 0.46 -4.10
CA GLY A 42 5.96 1.57 -3.18
C GLY A 42 7.29 2.21 -3.60
N ILE A 43 7.22 3.21 -4.48
CA ILE A 43 8.41 3.89 -5.02
C ILE A 43 8.62 5.19 -4.23
N TYR A 44 9.31 5.07 -3.09
CA TYR A 44 9.49 6.18 -2.15
C TYR A 44 10.81 6.95 -2.33
N TRP A 45 11.77 6.42 -3.08
CA TRP A 45 13.06 7.07 -3.31
C TRP A 45 12.95 8.14 -4.41
N TRP A 46 13.69 9.24 -4.27
CA TRP A 46 13.55 10.47 -5.07
C TRP A 46 12.18 11.15 -5.02
N TYR A 47 11.30 10.76 -4.09
CA TYR A 47 9.96 11.29 -3.96
C TYR A 47 9.95 12.78 -3.59
N GLN A 48 10.96 13.27 -2.85
CA GLN A 48 11.05 14.69 -2.49
C GLN A 48 11.61 15.57 -3.62
N THR A 49 11.94 15.01 -4.79
CA THR A 49 12.34 15.81 -5.95
C THR A 49 11.12 16.35 -6.68
N VAL A 50 11.23 17.48 -7.38
CA VAL A 50 10.12 18.01 -8.20
C VAL A 50 9.66 17.02 -9.29
N ALA A 51 10.60 16.25 -9.83
CA ALA A 51 10.38 15.40 -10.99
C ALA A 51 9.92 13.98 -10.65
N HIS A 52 10.13 13.49 -9.42
CA HIS A 52 9.81 12.12 -9.00
C HIS A 52 10.33 11.03 -9.99
N PRO A 53 11.62 11.06 -10.38
CA PRO A 53 12.14 10.30 -11.52
C PRO A 53 11.97 8.78 -11.36
N ALA A 54 12.06 8.24 -10.14
CA ALA A 54 11.85 6.82 -9.90
C ALA A 54 10.40 6.40 -10.21
N GLU A 55 9.42 7.18 -9.76
CA GLU A 55 8.00 6.94 -10.04
C GLU A 55 7.72 7.04 -11.54
N LEU A 56 8.27 8.06 -12.20
CA LEU A 56 8.14 8.25 -13.65
C LEU A 56 8.62 7.02 -14.43
N THR A 57 9.83 6.52 -14.12
CA THR A 57 10.39 5.35 -14.80
C THR A 57 9.61 4.06 -14.50
N ALA A 58 9.02 3.94 -13.31
CA ALA A 58 8.13 2.84 -12.94
C ALA A 58 6.75 2.89 -13.62
N GLY A 59 6.41 3.99 -14.29
CA GLY A 59 5.14 4.18 -15.00
C GLY A 59 4.10 4.96 -14.23
N TYR A 60 4.42 5.46 -13.03
CA TYR A 60 3.58 6.39 -12.28
C TYR A 60 3.91 7.81 -12.71
N TYR A 61 3.01 8.47 -13.45
CA TYR A 61 3.19 9.88 -13.82
C TYR A 61 2.84 10.80 -12.64
N ASN A 62 3.55 10.61 -11.53
CA ASN A 62 3.51 11.44 -10.33
C ASN A 62 4.59 12.51 -10.41
N THR A 63 4.28 13.74 -10.02
CA THR A 63 5.23 14.86 -9.93
C THR A 63 4.74 15.82 -8.84
N ALA A 64 5.54 16.82 -8.45
CA ALA A 64 5.10 17.85 -7.52
C ALA A 64 3.83 18.63 -7.95
N LEU A 65 3.50 18.62 -9.26
CA LEU A 65 2.35 19.34 -9.82
C LEU A 65 1.22 18.41 -10.29
N ARG A 66 1.39 17.09 -10.17
CA ARG A 66 0.44 16.11 -10.70
C ARG A 66 0.40 14.87 -9.83
N ASP A 67 -0.79 14.55 -9.36
CA ASP A 67 -1.06 13.29 -8.68
C ASP A 67 -1.10 12.13 -9.69
N GLY A 68 -0.08 11.28 -9.64
CA GLY A 68 0.02 10.08 -10.49
C GLY A 68 -0.79 8.89 -10.02
N TYR A 69 -1.24 8.88 -8.75
CA TYR A 69 -1.97 7.77 -8.15
C TYR A 69 -3.49 7.94 -8.19
N ASP A 70 -4.00 9.17 -8.29
CA ASP A 70 -5.43 9.43 -8.49
C ASP A 70 -6.05 8.66 -9.68
N PRO A 71 -5.45 8.64 -10.89
CA PRO A 71 -5.97 7.82 -11.97
C PRO A 71 -5.89 6.32 -11.67
N VAL A 72 -4.84 5.84 -10.97
CA VAL A 72 -4.72 4.42 -10.57
C VAL A 72 -5.86 4.03 -9.62
N ALA A 73 -6.08 4.83 -8.58
CA ALA A 73 -7.16 4.66 -7.62
C ALA A 73 -8.54 4.71 -8.29
N SER A 74 -8.71 5.56 -9.31
CA SER A 74 -9.94 5.63 -10.11
C SER A 74 -10.21 4.34 -10.90
N ILE A 75 -9.19 3.66 -11.42
CA ILE A 75 -9.35 2.35 -12.07
C ILE A 75 -9.75 1.30 -11.05
N PHE A 76 -9.11 1.29 -9.88
CA PHE A 76 -9.37 0.28 -8.85
C PHE A 76 -10.80 0.40 -8.32
N SER A 77 -11.23 1.63 -8.03
CA SER A 77 -12.60 1.96 -7.61
C SER A 77 -13.65 1.46 -8.63
N ARG A 78 -13.43 1.72 -9.93
CA ARG A 78 -14.32 1.28 -11.01
C ARG A 78 -14.52 -0.24 -11.07
N HIS A 79 -13.53 -1.03 -10.65
CA HIS A 79 -13.61 -2.50 -10.64
C HIS A 79 -13.89 -3.10 -9.25
N GLY A 80 -14.13 -2.26 -8.24
CA GLY A 80 -14.30 -2.71 -6.85
C GLY A 80 -13.05 -3.39 -6.28
N ALA A 81 -11.86 -3.03 -6.77
CA ALA A 81 -10.60 -3.55 -6.29
C ALA A 81 -10.06 -2.71 -5.13
N ALA A 82 -9.58 -3.37 -4.08
CA ALA A 82 -8.83 -2.73 -3.01
C ALA A 82 -7.39 -2.43 -3.45
N LEU A 83 -6.78 -1.42 -2.84
CA LEU A 83 -5.38 -1.06 -3.03
C LEU A 83 -4.51 -1.76 -2.00
N HIS A 84 -3.51 -2.52 -2.45
CA HIS A 84 -2.48 -3.07 -1.57
C HIS A 84 -1.30 -2.11 -1.44
N VAL A 85 -1.20 -1.45 -0.29
CA VAL A 85 -0.13 -0.52 0.09
C VAL A 85 1.04 -1.26 0.75
N SER A 86 2.24 -0.71 0.58
CA SER A 86 3.48 -1.24 1.16
C SER A 86 4.19 -0.14 1.96
N CYS A 87 5.36 -0.43 2.54
CA CYS A 87 6.20 0.52 3.28
C CYS A 87 5.57 1.05 4.58
N LEU A 88 4.59 0.34 5.15
CA LEU A 88 3.91 0.77 6.37
C LEU A 88 4.83 0.82 7.61
N GLU A 89 6.00 0.18 7.54
CA GLU A 89 7.00 0.18 8.60
C GLU A 89 8.06 1.28 8.45
N MET A 90 8.12 1.93 7.28
CA MET A 90 9.21 2.85 6.94
C MET A 90 8.94 4.26 7.48
N MET A 91 10.01 4.97 7.81
CA MET A 91 9.98 6.39 8.20
C MET A 91 10.98 7.17 7.34
N ASP A 92 10.71 8.45 7.08
CA ASP A 92 11.54 9.26 6.19
C ASP A 92 12.99 9.37 6.71
N GLY A 93 13.14 9.45 8.04
CA GLY A 93 14.44 9.58 8.72
C GLY A 93 15.33 8.33 8.71
N GLU A 94 14.90 7.21 8.12
CA GLU A 94 15.70 5.97 8.08
C GLU A 94 16.68 5.90 6.91
N THR A 95 16.56 6.82 5.94
CA THR A 95 17.40 6.84 4.75
C THR A 95 18.25 8.10 4.68
N PRO A 96 19.45 8.05 4.07
CA PRO A 96 20.27 9.23 3.86
C PRO A 96 19.50 10.33 3.11
N GLU A 97 19.63 11.58 3.57
CA GLU A 97 18.96 12.74 2.95
C GLU A 97 19.26 12.88 1.45
N SER A 98 20.45 12.45 1.01
CA SER A 98 20.86 12.47 -0.39
C SER A 98 20.00 11.60 -1.32
N TYR A 99 19.23 10.65 -0.79
CA TYR A 99 18.32 9.82 -1.57
C TYR A 99 16.92 10.42 -1.71
N LEU A 100 16.64 11.52 -0.98
CA LEU A 100 15.39 12.30 -1.09
C LEU A 100 14.15 11.40 -1.01
N CYS A 101 14.21 10.40 -0.12
CA CYS A 101 13.13 9.45 0.09
C CYS A 101 12.00 10.08 0.90
N SER A 102 10.77 9.66 0.63
CA SER A 102 9.64 9.93 1.53
C SER A 102 8.59 8.83 1.47
N PRO A 103 8.81 7.67 2.15
CA PRO A 103 7.77 6.67 2.32
C PRO A 103 6.53 7.22 3.03
N GLU A 104 6.69 8.14 3.98
CA GLU A 104 5.56 8.73 4.72
C GLU A 104 4.75 9.68 3.82
N GLY A 105 5.43 10.50 3.00
CA GLY A 105 4.79 11.36 2.00
C GLY A 105 4.04 10.56 0.93
N LEU A 106 4.61 9.44 0.48
CA LEU A 106 3.94 8.52 -0.44
C LEU A 106 2.68 7.91 0.21
N LEU A 107 2.77 7.44 1.46
CA LEU A 107 1.61 6.90 2.19
C LEU A 107 0.49 7.93 2.35
N GLN A 108 0.84 9.18 2.70
CA GLN A 108 -0.14 10.26 2.80
C GLN A 108 -0.87 10.51 1.48
N GLN A 109 -0.16 10.50 0.34
CA GLN A 109 -0.77 10.61 -0.97
C GLN A 109 -1.73 9.43 -1.25
N LEU A 110 -1.29 8.20 -0.96
CA LEU A 110 -2.11 7.00 -1.14
C LEU A 110 -3.37 7.01 -0.27
N TRP A 111 -3.29 7.51 0.97
CA TRP A 111 -4.47 7.69 1.83
C TRP A 111 -5.45 8.69 1.24
N SER A 112 -4.95 9.84 0.78
CA SER A 112 -5.76 10.91 0.18
C SER A 112 -6.53 10.40 -1.04
N VAL A 113 -5.84 9.76 -2.00
CA VAL A 113 -6.49 9.24 -3.22
C VAL A 113 -7.44 8.09 -2.88
N SER A 114 -7.12 7.28 -1.87
CA SER A 114 -7.96 6.15 -1.52
C SER A 114 -9.29 6.59 -0.91
N LYS A 115 -9.24 7.60 -0.04
CA LYS A 115 -10.43 8.23 0.54
C LYS A 115 -11.25 8.94 -0.53
N LYS A 116 -10.59 9.70 -1.42
CA LYS A 116 -11.24 10.40 -2.55
C LYS A 116 -11.97 9.43 -3.50
N ARG A 117 -11.40 8.26 -3.76
CA ARG A 117 -11.94 7.26 -4.70
C ARG A 117 -12.73 6.12 -4.04
N ILE A 118 -12.86 6.15 -2.71
CA ILE A 118 -13.58 5.15 -1.90
C ILE A 118 -13.08 3.72 -2.21
N ILE A 119 -11.77 3.50 -2.02
CA ILE A 119 -11.14 2.18 -2.15
C ILE A 119 -10.64 1.70 -0.81
N HIS A 120 -10.85 0.41 -0.53
CA HIS A 120 -10.30 -0.22 0.66
C HIS A 120 -8.78 -0.36 0.56
N LEU A 121 -8.11 -0.30 1.71
CA LEU A 121 -6.68 -0.52 1.83
C LEU A 121 -6.35 -1.89 2.41
N ILE A 122 -5.34 -2.54 1.83
CA ILE A 122 -4.69 -3.75 2.36
C ILE A 122 -3.21 -3.42 2.56
N GLY A 123 -2.67 -3.73 3.72
CA GLY A 123 -1.34 -3.31 4.12
C GLY A 123 -0.31 -4.42 4.15
N ARG A 124 0.96 -4.03 4.04
CA ARG A 124 2.13 -4.90 4.26
C ARG A 124 3.38 -4.06 4.53
N ASN A 125 4.33 -4.61 5.27
CA ASN A 125 5.68 -4.07 5.39
C ASN A 125 6.59 -4.48 4.21
N THR A 126 7.56 -3.64 3.88
CA THR A 126 8.49 -3.86 2.76
C THR A 126 9.71 -4.69 3.17
N ASN A 127 10.29 -4.37 4.34
CA ASN A 127 11.50 -4.99 4.86
C ASN A 127 11.22 -5.90 6.06
N GLU A 128 12.04 -6.93 6.28
CA GLU A 128 11.97 -7.79 7.47
C GLU A 128 12.35 -6.99 8.73
N ARG A 129 11.36 -6.38 9.40
CA ARG A 129 11.53 -5.57 10.61
C ARG A 129 10.93 -6.26 11.83
N PHE A 130 11.74 -6.42 12.87
CA PHE A 130 11.35 -7.07 14.13
C PHE A 130 11.51 -6.15 15.35
N ASP A 131 12.10 -4.96 15.15
CA ASP A 131 12.25 -3.97 16.19
C ASP A 131 10.89 -3.35 16.54
N ARG A 132 10.77 -2.96 17.80
CA ARG A 132 9.55 -2.40 18.36
C ARG A 132 9.10 -1.13 17.63
N VAL A 133 10.02 -0.29 17.18
CA VAL A 133 9.70 1.00 16.53
C VAL A 133 8.98 0.76 15.21
N SER A 134 9.56 -0.06 14.33
CA SER A 134 8.98 -0.39 13.03
C SER A 134 7.62 -1.11 13.15
N LEU A 135 7.47 -1.99 14.14
CA LEU A 135 6.20 -2.68 14.39
C LEU A 135 5.08 -1.73 14.85
N TRP A 136 5.39 -0.74 15.69
CA TRP A 136 4.41 0.27 16.07
C TRP A 136 4.12 1.25 14.94
N GLN A 137 5.11 1.63 14.14
CA GLN A 137 4.91 2.43 12.92
C GLN A 137 3.91 1.76 11.97
N ILE A 138 3.99 0.43 11.79
CA ILE A 138 2.99 -0.33 11.03
C ILE A 138 1.59 -0.14 11.61
N HIS A 139 1.44 -0.30 12.93
CA HIS A 139 0.15 -0.15 13.61
C HIS A 139 -0.41 1.26 13.41
N ASP A 140 0.39 2.29 13.69
CA ASP A 140 -0.02 3.69 13.57
C ASP A 140 -0.44 4.02 12.13
N ASN A 141 0.30 3.54 11.12
CA ASN A 141 -0.05 3.72 9.71
C ASN A 141 -1.29 2.92 9.27
N CYS A 142 -1.59 1.78 9.90
CA CYS A 142 -2.80 1.00 9.59
C CYS A 142 -4.08 1.67 10.13
N TYR A 143 -3.96 2.42 11.22
CA TYR A 143 -5.09 3.06 11.92
C TYR A 143 -5.01 4.60 11.90
N HIS A 144 -4.25 5.16 10.97
CA HIS A 144 -4.02 6.61 10.89
C HIS A 144 -5.35 7.35 10.64
N SER A 145 -5.64 8.39 11.43
CA SER A 145 -6.95 9.08 11.43
C SER A 145 -7.31 9.76 10.11
N GLN A 146 -6.30 10.09 9.30
CA GLN A 146 -6.49 10.69 7.97
C GLN A 146 -6.75 9.65 6.87
N ALA A 147 -6.48 8.38 7.13
CA ALA A 147 -6.58 7.28 6.18
C ALA A 147 -7.89 6.49 6.34
N GLU A 148 -8.26 5.74 5.30
CA GLU A 148 -9.15 4.60 5.46
C GLU A 148 -8.43 3.55 6.30
N VAL A 149 -9.10 2.95 7.29
CA VAL A 149 -8.51 1.89 8.11
C VAL A 149 -8.08 0.73 7.20
N VAL A 150 -6.83 0.29 7.37
CA VAL A 150 -6.32 -0.87 6.63
C VAL A 150 -7.10 -2.11 7.03
N ARG A 151 -7.84 -2.68 6.08
CA ARG A 151 -8.79 -3.79 6.32
C ARG A 151 -8.10 -5.11 6.64
N SER A 152 -6.87 -5.29 6.16
CA SER A 152 -6.06 -6.46 6.45
C SER A 152 -4.59 -6.11 6.28
N PHE A 153 -3.74 -6.65 7.14
CA PHE A 153 -2.29 -6.47 7.07
C PHE A 153 -1.61 -7.83 6.89
N THR A 154 -0.69 -7.90 5.91
CA THR A 154 0.13 -9.09 5.65
C THR A 154 1.59 -8.81 6.03
N TYR A 155 2.09 -9.47 7.07
CA TYR A 155 3.48 -9.32 7.50
C TYR A 155 4.45 -10.05 6.56
N PHE A 156 5.51 -9.36 6.14
CA PHE A 156 6.63 -9.91 5.36
C PHE A 156 7.89 -10.03 6.23
N ARG A 157 8.31 -11.23 6.61
CA ARG A 157 7.70 -12.54 6.36
C ARG A 157 7.94 -13.46 7.54
N MET A 158 7.15 -14.53 7.62
CA MET A 158 7.49 -15.63 8.51
C MET A 158 8.79 -16.29 8.03
N ASN A 159 9.76 -16.38 8.94
CA ASN A 159 11.05 -17.05 8.80
C ASN A 159 11.56 -17.42 10.21
N ASP A 160 12.74 -18.02 10.33
CA ASP A 160 13.36 -18.39 11.61
C ASP A 160 13.64 -17.19 12.53
N LYS A 161 13.97 -16.02 11.96
CA LYS A 161 14.31 -14.81 12.71
C LYS A 161 13.16 -14.32 13.59
N ILE A 162 11.90 -14.46 13.14
CA ILE A 162 10.73 -14.02 13.90
C ILE A 162 10.59 -14.76 15.24
N PHE A 163 11.08 -16.01 15.30
CA PHE A 163 10.95 -16.88 16.47
C PHE A 163 12.14 -16.78 17.44
N ARG A 164 13.13 -15.93 17.15
CA ARG A 164 14.17 -15.58 18.14
C ARG A 164 13.50 -14.86 19.32
N ALA A 165 13.93 -15.16 20.54
CA ALA A 165 13.28 -14.68 21.77
C ALA A 165 13.06 -13.15 21.77
N GLU A 166 14.07 -12.39 21.36
CA GLU A 166 14.02 -10.93 21.23
C GLU A 166 12.96 -10.44 20.24
N ASN A 167 12.90 -11.04 19.05
CA ASN A 167 11.96 -10.65 17.99
C ASN A 167 10.54 -11.09 18.33
N TRP A 168 10.40 -12.31 18.87
CA TRP A 168 9.12 -12.86 19.28
C TRP A 168 8.49 -12.02 20.41
N SER A 169 9.31 -11.53 21.36
CA SER A 169 8.85 -10.64 22.42
C SER A 169 8.32 -9.29 21.92
N ASN A 170 8.76 -8.82 20.75
CA ASN A 170 8.22 -7.61 20.09
C ASN A 170 7.01 -7.94 19.21
N PHE A 171 7.05 -9.07 18.50
CA PHE A 171 6.03 -9.45 17.52
C PHE A 171 4.70 -9.84 18.16
N VAL A 172 4.72 -10.57 19.28
CA VAL A 172 3.48 -11.00 19.96
C VAL A 172 2.64 -9.80 20.44
N PRO A 173 3.19 -8.78 21.13
CA PRO A 173 2.44 -7.57 21.45
C PRO A 173 1.90 -6.82 20.23
N PHE A 174 2.68 -6.74 19.14
CA PHE A 174 2.24 -6.14 17.89
C PHE A 174 0.99 -6.85 17.33
N VAL A 175 1.02 -8.17 17.21
CA VAL A 175 -0.14 -8.96 16.73
C VAL A 175 -1.35 -8.77 17.65
N LYS A 176 -1.15 -8.79 18.97
CA LYS A 176 -2.23 -8.53 19.93
C LYS A 176 -2.85 -7.15 19.71
N LYS A 177 -2.04 -6.10 19.54
CA LYS A 177 -2.56 -4.75 19.28
C LYS A 177 -3.37 -4.70 17.99
N MET A 178 -2.82 -5.23 16.89
CA MET A 178 -3.51 -5.31 15.59
C MET A 178 -4.86 -6.04 15.68
N SER A 179 -5.00 -7.01 16.59
CA SER A 179 -6.26 -7.75 16.78
C SER A 179 -7.31 -7.04 17.64
N THR A 180 -6.93 -6.02 18.41
CA THR A 180 -7.83 -5.32 19.36
C THR A 180 -8.38 -3.98 18.85
N SER A 181 -7.89 -3.48 17.71
CA SER A 181 -8.21 -2.16 17.18
C SER A 181 -9.33 -2.18 16.13
N TRP A 182 -10.31 -3.08 16.25
CA TRP A 182 -11.49 -3.15 15.37
C TRP A 182 -12.65 -2.29 15.89
#